data_AF-A0A5M8I9Q8-F1
#
_entry.id   AF-A0A5M8I9Q8-F1
#
_cell.length_a   1.000
_cell.length_b   1.000
_cell.length_c   1.000
_cell.angle_alpha   90.00
_cell.angle_beta   90.00
_cell.angle_gamma   90.00
#
_symmetry.space_group_name_H-M   'P 1'
#
loop_
_entity.id
_entity.type
_entity.pdbx_description
1 polymer ?
#
loop_
_entity_poly.entity_id
_entity_poly.type
_entity_poly.pdbx_seq_one_letter_code
_entity_poly.pdbx_strand_id
1 'polypeptide(L)'
;MAQQTPRRQYDKQFKMDAVELTLKGDRTAKEVADDLGINPYVLYRWRSKYLTEKDGAFPGTGNPKDSETEKLRKLERELKIVTEEREILKKALAVFSK
;
A
#
# COMPACT_ATOMS: atom_id res chain seq x y z
N MET A 1 19.79 22.34 15.84
CA MET A 1 19.07 21.06 15.91
C MET A 1 17.84 21.18 15.02
N ALA A 2 17.71 20.34 13.98
CA ALA A 2 16.52 20.39 13.11
C ALA A 2 15.36 19.68 13.80
N GLN A 3 14.33 20.42 14.19
CA GLN A 3 13.11 19.86 14.77
C GLN A 3 12.32 19.18 13.65
N GLN A 4 12.15 17.86 13.74
CA GLN A 4 11.35 17.09 12.78
C GLN A 4 9.87 17.27 13.11
N THR A 5 9.15 18.05 12.31
CA THR A 5 7.69 18.18 12.43
C THR A 5 7.05 16.83 12.07
N PRO A 6 6.13 16.29 12.91
CA PRO A 6 5.46 15.04 12.61
C PRO A 6 4.71 15.13 11.28
N ARG A 7 4.90 14.14 10.39
CA ARG A 7 4.24 14.09 9.09
C ARG A 7 2.74 13.87 9.29
N ARG A 8 1.91 14.80 8.81
CA ARG A 8 0.46 14.61 8.74
C ARG A 8 0.13 13.38 7.89
N GLN A 9 -0.65 12.47 8.44
CA GLN A 9 -1.18 11.32 7.73
C GLN A 9 -2.58 11.67 7.21
N TYR A 10 -2.90 11.20 6.01
CA TYR A 10 -4.21 11.37 5.40
C TYR A 10 -4.66 10.01 4.86
N ASP A 11 -5.93 9.71 5.08
CA ASP A 11 -6.53 8.45 4.67
C ASP A 11 -6.64 8.35 3.15
N LYS A 12 -6.77 7.10 2.65
CA LYS A 12 -6.89 6.82 1.22
C LYS A 12 -8.06 7.59 0.60
N GLN A 13 -9.22 7.53 1.25
CA GLN A 13 -10.45 8.16 0.75
C GLN A 13 -10.27 9.67 0.62
N PHE A 14 -9.75 10.32 1.66
CA PHE A 14 -9.49 11.75 1.66
C PHE A 14 -8.58 12.18 0.49
N LYS A 15 -7.50 11.43 0.23
CA LYS A 15 -6.58 11.71 -0.88
C LYS A 15 -7.27 11.56 -2.23
N MET A 16 -8.12 10.55 -2.41
CA MET A 16 -8.87 10.34 -3.65
C MET A 16 -9.87 11.46 -3.88
N ASP A 17 -10.69 11.77 -2.89
CA ASP A 17 -11.70 12.83 -2.98
C ASP A 17 -11.04 14.18 -3.28
N ALA A 18 -9.95 14.51 -2.57
CA ALA A 18 -9.20 15.74 -2.80
C ALA A 18 -8.67 15.84 -4.24
N VAL A 19 -8.16 14.75 -4.80
CA VAL A 19 -7.69 14.74 -6.20
C VAL A 19 -8.86 14.82 -7.18
N GLU A 20 -9.97 14.11 -6.94
CA GLU A 20 -11.14 14.15 -7.81
C GLU A 20 -11.72 15.56 -7.91
N LEU A 21 -11.76 16.31 -6.80
CA LEU A 21 -12.16 17.71 -6.78
C LEU A 21 -11.30 18.59 -7.71
N THR A 22 -10.01 18.28 -7.86
CA THR A 22 -9.12 19.00 -8.80
C THR A 22 -9.30 18.59 -10.26
N LEU A 23 -9.95 17.45 -10.53
CA LEU A 23 -10.17 16.93 -11.88
C LEU A 23 -11.50 17.39 -12.48
N LYS A 24 -12.48 17.75 -11.65
CA LYS A 24 -13.80 18.26 -12.08
C LYS A 24 -13.74 19.61 -12.82
N GLY A 25 -12.58 20.28 -12.83
CA GLY A 25 -12.27 21.38 -13.75
C GLY A 25 -12.62 22.79 -13.25
N ASP A 26 -13.49 22.91 -12.25
CA ASP A 26 -13.99 24.20 -11.78
C ASP A 26 -13.03 24.93 -10.82
N ARG A 27 -12.04 24.22 -10.26
CA ARG A 27 -11.13 24.74 -9.24
C ARG A 27 -9.70 24.25 -9.46
N THR A 28 -8.74 25.11 -9.19
CA THR A 28 -7.32 24.78 -9.22
C THR A 28 -6.93 23.92 -8.01
N ALA A 29 -5.86 23.13 -8.15
CA ALA A 29 -5.30 22.37 -7.03
C ALA A 29 -4.84 23.25 -5.86
N LYS A 30 -4.59 24.55 -6.10
CA LYS A 30 -4.27 25.49 -5.04
C LYS A 30 -5.51 25.84 -4.22
N GLU A 31 -6.58 26.27 -4.88
CA GLU A 31 -7.85 26.60 -4.22
C GLU A 31 -8.42 25.41 -3.43
N VAL A 32 -8.39 24.21 -4.03
CA VAL A 32 -8.83 22.99 -3.34
C VAL A 32 -7.95 22.69 -2.12
N ALA A 33 -6.64 22.94 -2.19
CA ALA A 33 -5.76 22.73 -1.05
C ALA A 33 -5.99 23.74 0.08
N ASP A 34 -6.23 25.01 -0.29
CA ASP A 34 -6.54 26.08 0.65
C ASP A 34 -7.87 25.80 1.37
N ASP A 35 -8.91 25.39 0.63
CA ASP A 35 -10.22 24.97 1.18
C ASP A 35 -10.09 23.78 2.15
N LEU A 36 -9.22 22.81 1.83
CA LEU A 36 -8.99 21.60 2.63
C LEU A 36 -7.99 21.83 3.78
N GLY A 37 -7.38 23.01 3.89
CA GLY A 37 -6.36 23.31 4.90
C GLY A 37 -5.10 22.45 4.79
N ILE A 38 -4.77 22.00 3.59
CA ILE A 38 -3.58 21.19 3.29
C ILE A 38 -2.57 21.99 2.46
N ASN A 39 -1.31 21.56 2.48
CA ASN A 39 -0.30 22.21 1.66
C ASN A 39 -0.57 21.92 0.16
N PRO A 40 -0.70 22.96 -0.71
CA PRO A 40 -0.93 22.78 -2.15
C PRO A 40 0.07 21.84 -2.82
N TYR A 41 1.35 21.88 -2.41
CA TYR A 41 2.40 20.99 -2.93
C TYR A 41 2.07 19.50 -2.73
N VAL A 42 1.45 19.16 -1.60
CA VAL A 42 1.04 17.78 -1.30
C VAL A 42 -0.09 17.36 -2.24
N LEU A 43 -1.06 18.25 -2.49
CA LEU A 43 -2.17 17.96 -3.40
C LEU A 43 -1.71 17.85 -4.86
N TYR A 44 -0.75 18.68 -5.31
CA TYR A 44 -0.11 18.51 -6.61
C TYR A 44 0.53 17.13 -6.76
N ARG A 45 1.28 16.69 -5.74
CA ARG A 45 1.92 15.37 -5.74
C ARG A 45 0.90 14.23 -5.80
N TRP A 46 -0.21 14.35 -5.07
CA TRP A 46 -1.30 13.37 -5.12
C TRP A 46 -1.97 13.32 -6.48
N ARG A 47 -2.24 14.48 -7.09
CA ARG A 47 -2.80 14.56 -8.44
C ARG A 47 -1.88 13.91 -9.47
N SER A 48 -0.58 14.20 -9.44
CA SER A 48 0.38 13.55 -10.35
C SER A 48 0.39 12.03 -10.17
N LYS A 49 0.44 11.53 -8.93
CA LYS A 49 0.37 10.09 -8.66
C LYS A 49 -0.92 9.46 -9.17
N TYR A 50 -2.06 10.10 -8.95
CA TYR A 50 -3.35 9.63 -9.44
C TYR A 50 -3.43 9.59 -10.97
N LEU A 51 -2.80 10.53 -11.67
CA LEU A 51 -2.73 10.50 -13.13
C LEU A 51 -1.89 9.34 -13.66
N THR A 52 -0.87 8.91 -12.93
CA THR A 52 -0.01 7.77 -13.32
C THR A 52 -0.59 6.41 -12.93
N GLU A 53 -1.10 6.28 -11.70
CA GLU A 53 -1.45 4.99 -11.08
C GLU A 53 -2.97 4.82 -10.84
N LYS A 54 -3.78 5.87 -11.07
CA LYS A 54 -5.25 5.89 -10.88
C LYS A 54 -5.66 5.33 -9.51
N ASP A 55 -6.44 4.25 -9.50
CA ASP A 55 -6.95 3.62 -8.28
C ASP A 55 -5.85 2.97 -7.42
N GLY A 56 -4.68 2.72 -8.01
CA GLY A 56 -3.47 2.23 -7.35
C GLY A 56 -2.63 3.32 -6.66
N ALA A 57 -2.91 4.61 -6.89
CA ALA A 57 -2.06 5.72 -6.45
C ALA A 57 -1.90 5.87 -4.92
N PHE A 58 -2.85 5.32 -4.17
CA PHE A 58 -2.91 5.41 -2.71
C PHE A 58 -3.14 4.02 -2.08
N PRO A 59 -2.13 3.13 -2.06
CA PRO A 59 -2.24 1.80 -1.48
C PRO A 59 -2.13 1.86 0.06
N GLY A 60 -3.03 2.59 0.73
CA GLY A 60 -3.14 2.62 2.20
C GLY A 60 -1.84 2.93 2.97
N THR A 61 -1.86 2.66 4.28
CA THR A 61 -0.74 2.87 5.22
C THR A 61 0.24 1.69 5.24
N GLY A 62 0.44 1.04 4.09
CA GLY A 62 1.43 0.01 3.90
C GLY A 62 2.46 0.49 2.89
N ASN A 63 3.73 0.51 3.27
CA ASN A 63 4.81 0.63 2.30
C ASN A 63 4.59 -0.50 1.26
N PRO A 64 4.40 -0.21 -0.04
CA PRO A 64 4.08 -1.26 -1.01
C PRO A 64 5.15 -2.36 -1.05
N LYS A 65 6.42 -2.00 -0.79
CA LYS A 65 7.53 -2.94 -0.58
C LYS A 65 7.33 -3.87 0.62
N ASP A 66 6.72 -3.40 1.71
CA ASP A 66 6.46 -4.23 2.90
C ASP A 66 5.32 -5.21 2.63
N SER A 67 4.31 -4.82 1.83
CA SER A 67 3.19 -5.70 1.50
C SER A 67 3.57 -6.88 0.60
N GLU A 68 4.46 -6.66 -0.37
CA GLU A 68 4.92 -7.72 -1.28
C GLU A 68 5.91 -8.66 -0.58
N THR A 69 6.82 -8.10 0.21
CA THR A 69 7.76 -8.90 1.03
C THR A 69 7.05 -9.69 2.13
N GLU A 70 5.97 -9.16 2.72
CA GLU A 70 5.17 -9.90 3.69
C GLU A 70 4.37 -11.04 3.03
N LYS A 71 3.84 -10.83 1.83
CA LYS A 71 3.21 -11.90 1.03
C LYS A 71 4.22 -12.99 0.67
N LEU A 72 5.41 -12.62 0.21
CA LEU A 72 6.49 -13.58 -0.07
C LEU A 72 6.85 -14.39 1.18
N ARG A 73 7.02 -13.74 2.34
CA ARG A 73 7.32 -14.43 3.60
C ARG A 73 6.21 -15.38 4.04
N LYS A 74 4.93 -15.03 3.82
CA LYS A 74 3.80 -15.93 4.10
C LYS A 74 3.83 -17.14 3.17
N LEU A 75 4.04 -16.91 1.87
CA LEU A 75 4.11 -17.97 0.87
C LEU A 75 5.29 -18.93 1.11
N GLU A 76 6.45 -18.42 1.48
CA GLU A 76 7.64 -19.22 1.84
C GLU A 76 7.37 -20.11 3.07
N ARG A 77 6.65 -19.60 4.08
CA ARG A 77 6.28 -20.40 5.26
C ARG A 77 5.29 -21.50 4.90
N GLU A 78 4.29 -21.20 4.09
CA GLU A 78 3.31 -22.21 3.64
C GLU A 78 3.99 -23.31 2.82
N LEU A 79 4.88 -22.96 1.89
CA LEU A 79 5.67 -23.95 1.14
C LEU A 79 6.52 -24.83 2.05
N LYS A 80 7.15 -24.25 3.07
CA LYS A 80 7.94 -25.01 4.04
C LYS A 80 7.08 -26.02 4.81
N ILE A 81 5.93 -25.59 5.33
CA ILE A 81 5.01 -26.46 6.07
C ILE A 81 4.52 -27.61 5.18
N VAL A 82 4.03 -27.31 3.98
CA VAL A 82 3.54 -28.32 3.04
C VAL A 82 4.64 -29.30 2.65
N THR A 83 5.88 -28.83 2.49
CA THR A 83 7.02 -29.69 2.18
C THR A 83 7.34 -30.62 3.35
N GLU A 84 7.35 -30.10 4.58
CA GLU A 84 7.58 -30.89 5.79
C GLU A 84 6.49 -31.93 6.02
N GLU A 85 5.22 -31.56 5.85
CA GLU A 85 4.08 -32.49 5.92
C GLU A 85 4.22 -33.62 4.89
N ARG A 86 4.58 -33.28 3.65
CA ARG A 86 4.77 -34.28 2.58
C ARG A 86 5.93 -35.23 2.88
N GLU A 87 7.03 -34.73 3.45
CA GLU A 87 8.16 -35.56 3.86
C GLU A 87 7.82 -36.47 5.04
N ILE A 88 7.03 -36.00 6.01
CA ILE A 88 6.53 -36.83 7.11
C ILE A 88 5.64 -37.95 6.57
N LEU A 89 4.70 -37.62 5.67
CA LEU A 89 3.82 -38.61 5.05
C LEU A 89 4.59 -39.66 4.24
N LYS A 90 5.59 -39.24 3.46
CA LYS A 90 6.47 -40.18 2.74
C LYS A 90 7.23 -41.11 3.69
N LYS A 91 7.79 -40.57 4.78
CA LYS A 91 8.50 -41.38 5.79
C LYS A 91 7.57 -42.39 6.45
N ALA A 92 6.35 -41.98 6.81
CA ALA A 92 5.34 -42.86 7.37
C ALA A 92 4.98 -43.98 6.38
N LEU A 93 4.67 -43.63 5.13
CA LEU A 93 4.38 -44.62 4.08
C LEU A 93 5.54 -45.60 3.89
N ALA A 94 6.78 -45.14 3.88
CA ALA A 94 7.96 -46.00 3.76
C ALA A 94 8.10 -47.00 4.93
N VAL A 95 7.67 -46.61 6.14
CA VAL A 95 7.61 -47.52 7.30
C VAL A 95 6.47 -48.54 7.16
N PHE A 96 5.30 -48.13 6.66
CA PHE A 96 4.16 -49.03 6.46
C PHE A 96 4.26 -49.93 5.23
N SER A 97 5.14 -49.60 4.27
CA SER A 97 5.36 -50.37 3.04
C SER A 97 6.49 -51.40 3.15
N LYS A 98 7.04 -51.59 4.36
CA LYS A 98 8.08 -52.56 4.69
C LYS A 98 7.49 -53.66 5.57
#